data_AF-A0A163SUN4-F1
#
_entry.id   AF-A0A163SUN4-F1
#
_cell.length_a   1.000
_cell.length_b   1.000
_cell.length_c   1.000
_cell.angle_alpha   90.00
_cell.angle_beta   90.00
_cell.angle_gamma   90.00
#
_symmetry.space_group_name_H-M   'P 1'
#
loop_
_entity.id
_entity.type
_entity.pdbx_description
1 polymer ?
#
loop_
_entity_poly.entity_id
_entity_poly.type
_entity_poly.pdbx_seq_one_letter_code
_entity_poly.pdbx_strand_id
1 'polypeptide(L)'
;MFSARREEPGEPYVPGGPDGKLARALDGTVVVWSEVDDLEEAHHIDASGTLDLGLVAAVHRWANGRSLDAVLRGSELAAGDFVRWCKQIIDVLDQLATAAPTPAMRKTAIRAIEAVRRGVVAYSSV
;
A
#
# COMPACT_ATOMS: atom_id res chain seq x y z
N MET A 1 5.06 8.02 8.21
CA MET A 1 4.53 8.10 6.84
C MET A 1 5.71 7.99 5.88
N PHE A 2 5.66 7.11 4.87
CA PHE A 2 6.69 7.08 3.82
C PHE A 2 6.50 8.30 2.91
N SER A 3 7.60 8.91 2.49
CA SER A 3 7.61 9.90 1.41
C SER A 3 8.88 9.65 0.60
N ALA A 4 8.72 9.16 -0.63
CA ALA A 4 9.82 9.08 -1.57
C ALA A 4 10.14 10.49 -2.09
N ARG A 5 11.33 11.03 -1.78
CA ARG A 5 11.88 12.15 -2.55
C ARG A 5 12.27 11.61 -3.92
N ARG A 6 11.51 11.94 -4.96
CA ARG A 6 11.88 11.63 -6.35
C ARG A 6 11.81 12.90 -7.19
N GLU A 7 12.94 13.27 -7.79
CA GLU A 7 13.00 14.21 -8.89
C GLU A 7 12.43 13.49 -10.14
N GLU A 8 11.36 14.07 -10.70
CA GLU A 8 10.56 13.66 -11.86
C GLU A 8 9.89 12.25 -11.83
N PRO A 9 8.56 12.16 -11.60
CA PRO A 9 7.87 10.87 -11.59
C PRO A 9 7.55 10.44 -13.02
N GLY A 10 8.31 9.49 -13.55
CA GLY A 10 7.73 8.53 -14.49
C GLY A 10 6.52 7.84 -13.82
N GLU A 11 5.45 7.63 -14.57
CA GLU A 11 4.20 7.07 -14.07
C GLU A 11 4.47 5.75 -13.31
N PRO A 12 4.02 5.60 -12.06
CA PRO A 12 4.30 4.41 -11.26
C PRO A 12 3.80 3.17 -11.98
N TYR A 13 4.64 2.15 -12.12
CA TYR A 13 4.22 0.87 -12.71
C TYR A 13 3.08 0.24 -11.90
N VAL A 14 1.90 0.11 -12.52
CA VAL A 14 0.74 -0.57 -11.92
C VAL A 14 0.59 -1.99 -12.48
N PRO A 15 0.71 -3.03 -11.63
CA PRO A 15 0.45 -4.41 -12.04
C PRO A 15 -0.93 -4.58 -12.68
N GLY A 16 -0.96 -5.16 -13.88
CA GLY A 16 -2.18 -5.35 -14.67
C GLY A 16 -2.51 -4.20 -15.62
N GLY A 17 -1.66 -3.17 -15.71
CA GLY A 17 -1.81 -2.04 -16.63
C GLY A 17 -2.78 -0.95 -16.14
N PRO A 18 -2.91 0.14 -16.91
CA PRO A 18 -3.71 1.32 -16.53
C PRO A 18 -5.21 1.02 -16.41
N ASP A 19 -5.73 0.04 -17.15
CA ASP A 19 -7.15 -0.36 -17.06
C ASP A 19 -7.39 -1.54 -16.08
N GLY A 20 -6.33 -1.97 -15.40
CA GLY A 20 -6.35 -3.10 -14.49
C GLY A 20 -7.24 -2.88 -13.27
N LYS A 21 -7.60 -3.97 -12.57
CA LYS A 21 -8.36 -3.87 -11.31
C LYS A 21 -7.63 -3.06 -10.24
N LEU A 22 -6.29 -3.17 -10.21
CA LEU A 22 -5.48 -2.43 -9.26
C LEU A 22 -5.45 -0.93 -9.59
N ALA A 23 -5.28 -0.57 -10.87
CA ALA A 23 -5.30 0.83 -11.30
C ALA A 23 -6.63 1.50 -10.91
N ARG A 24 -7.77 0.88 -11.23
CA ARG A 24 -9.08 1.40 -10.84
C ARG A 24 -9.27 1.56 -9.33
N ALA A 25 -8.68 0.68 -8.53
CA ALA A 25 -8.72 0.80 -7.07
C ALA A 25 -7.84 1.96 -6.55
N LEU A 26 -6.69 2.20 -7.19
CA LEU A 26 -5.83 3.35 -6.89
C LEU A 26 -6.51 4.65 -7.28
N ASP A 27 -7.12 4.72 -8.46
CA ASP A 27 -7.87 5.90 -8.91
C ASP A 27 -8.99 6.24 -7.94
N GLY A 28 -9.78 5.25 -7.51
CA GLY A 28 -10.79 5.45 -6.48
C GLY A 28 -10.21 5.92 -5.14
N THR A 29 -9.00 5.50 -4.78
CA THR A 29 -8.32 5.97 -3.57
C THR A 29 -7.87 7.42 -3.72
N VAL A 30 -7.36 7.81 -4.89
CA VAL A 30 -6.96 9.19 -5.20
C VAL A 30 -8.17 10.12 -5.18
N VAL A 31 -9.30 9.69 -5.72
CA VAL A 31 -10.56 10.47 -5.66
C VAL A 31 -10.97 10.73 -4.22
N VAL A 32 -11.02 9.70 -3.37
CA VAL A 32 -11.38 9.87 -1.95
C VAL A 32 -10.37 10.75 -1.21
N TRP A 33 -9.07 10.62 -1.50
CA TRP A 33 -8.04 11.50 -0.93
C TRP A 33 -8.27 12.96 -1.34
N SER A 34 -8.55 13.22 -2.61
CA SER A 34 -8.84 14.58 -3.11
C SER A 34 -10.07 15.17 -2.44
N GLU A 35 -11.13 14.38 -2.23
CA GLU A 35 -12.32 14.84 -1.52
C GLU A 35 -12.02 15.21 -0.06
N VAL A 36 -11.11 14.47 0.60
CA VAL A 36 -10.66 14.78 1.96
C VAL A 36 -9.80 16.05 1.99
N ASP A 37 -8.87 16.19 1.04
CA ASP A 37 -7.99 17.36 0.91
C ASP A 37 -8.80 18.65 0.67
N ASP A 38 -9.79 18.61 -0.23
CA ASP A 38 -10.71 19.73 -0.48
C ASP A 38 -11.49 20.13 0.79
N LEU A 39 -11.91 19.15 1.60
CA LEU A 39 -12.60 19.40 2.86
C LEU A 39 -11.66 19.96 3.93
N GLU A 40 -10.44 19.46 4.02
CA GLU A 40 -9.41 19.99 4.93
C GLU A 40 -9.11 21.46 4.60
N GLU A 41 -8.95 21.80 3.32
CA GLU A 41 -8.75 23.17 2.87
C GLU A 41 -9.94 24.07 3.24
N ALA A 42 -11.17 23.63 2.94
CA ALA A 42 -12.39 24.38 3.23
C ALA A 42 -12.58 24.66 4.73
N HIS A 43 -12.03 23.80 5.60
CA HIS A 43 -12.10 23.92 7.06
C HIS A 43 -10.81 24.47 7.70
N HIS A 44 -9.81 24.87 6.90
CA HIS A 44 -8.51 25.36 7.36
C HIS A 44 -7.79 24.37 8.29
N ILE A 45 -7.90 23.08 7.99
CA ILE A 45 -7.15 22.00 8.65
C ILE A 45 -5.84 21.79 7.88
N ASP A 46 -4.78 21.42 8.58
CA ASP A 46 -3.51 21.06 7.93
C ASP A 46 -3.74 19.89 6.96
N ALA A 47 -3.41 20.11 5.69
CA ALA A 47 -3.63 19.15 4.62
C ALA A 47 -2.92 17.81 4.86
N SER A 48 -3.63 16.73 4.54
CA SER A 48 -3.09 15.38 4.46
C SER A 48 -2.05 15.30 3.35
N GLY A 49 -0.88 14.74 3.64
CA GLY A 49 0.17 14.58 2.64
C GLY A 49 -0.27 13.77 1.41
N THR A 50 0.32 14.05 0.25
CA THR A 50 0.00 13.38 -1.02
C THR A 50 0.19 11.87 -0.93
N LEU A 51 -0.63 11.12 -1.68
CA LEU A 51 -0.49 9.67 -1.80
C LEU A 51 0.82 9.27 -2.49
N ASP A 52 1.61 8.39 -1.83
CA ASP A 52 2.81 7.79 -2.42
C ASP A 52 2.50 6.38 -2.95
N LEU A 53 2.54 6.25 -4.28
CA LEU A 53 2.27 4.97 -4.97
C LEU A 53 3.52 4.10 -5.16
N GLY A 54 4.70 4.54 -4.67
CA GLY A 54 5.98 3.87 -4.88
C GLY A 54 6.08 2.45 -4.31
N LEU A 55 5.26 2.11 -3.33
CA LEU A 55 5.22 0.79 -2.70
C LEU A 55 4.26 -0.20 -3.38
N VAL A 56 3.34 0.27 -4.23
CA VAL A 56 2.26 -0.56 -4.81
C VAL A 56 2.80 -1.79 -5.52
N ALA A 57 3.73 -1.60 -6.46
CA ALA A 57 4.30 -2.70 -7.24
C ALA A 57 5.13 -3.68 -6.38
N ALA A 58 5.84 -3.17 -5.38
CA ALA A 58 6.66 -3.96 -4.46
C ALA A 58 5.77 -4.88 -3.60
N VAL A 59 4.76 -4.29 -2.95
CA VAL A 59 3.79 -5.02 -2.11
C VAL A 59 2.98 -6.00 -2.94
N HIS A 60 2.54 -5.62 -4.15
CA HIS A 60 1.81 -6.54 -5.02
C HIS A 60 2.66 -7.75 -5.43
N ARG A 61 3.93 -7.55 -5.82
CA ARG A 61 4.85 -8.66 -6.12
C ARG A 61 5.05 -9.56 -4.91
N TRP A 62 5.17 -8.97 -3.72
CA TRP A 62 5.30 -9.70 -2.48
C TRP A 62 4.04 -10.49 -2.12
N ALA A 63 2.85 -9.90 -2.15
CA ALA A 63 1.62 -10.63 -1.88
C ALA A 63 1.39 -11.80 -2.87
N ASN A 64 1.92 -11.70 -4.10
CA ASN A 64 1.91 -12.76 -5.10
C ASN A 64 3.08 -13.77 -4.97
N GLY A 65 3.79 -13.80 -3.84
CA GLY A 65 4.77 -14.85 -3.52
C GLY A 65 6.19 -14.64 -4.04
N ARG A 66 6.54 -13.48 -4.63
CA ARG A 66 7.91 -13.23 -5.13
C ARG A 66 8.95 -13.12 -3.99
N SER A 67 10.20 -13.52 -4.22
CA SER A 67 11.25 -13.39 -3.18
C SER A 67 11.51 -11.92 -2.80
N LEU A 68 12.10 -11.69 -1.62
CA LEU A 68 12.47 -10.33 -1.19
C LEU A 68 13.42 -9.69 -2.19
N ASP A 69 14.44 -10.43 -2.63
CA ASP A 69 15.35 -10.00 -3.68
C ASP A 69 14.58 -9.51 -4.92
N ALA A 70 13.60 -10.29 -5.40
CA ALA A 70 12.79 -9.91 -6.56
C ALA A 70 11.93 -8.66 -6.36
N VAL A 71 11.56 -8.34 -5.12
CA VAL A 71 10.81 -7.13 -4.78
C VAL A 71 11.73 -5.91 -4.77
N LEU A 72 12.95 -6.05 -4.25
CA LEU A 72 13.91 -4.96 -4.10
C LEU A 72 14.69 -4.65 -5.39
N ARG A 73 14.77 -5.60 -6.33
CA ARG A 73 15.47 -5.42 -7.60
C ARG A 73 14.98 -4.18 -8.36
N GLY A 74 15.91 -3.27 -8.65
CA GLY A 74 15.65 -2.02 -9.38
C GLY A 74 14.86 -0.99 -8.58
N SER A 75 14.82 -1.11 -7.25
CA SER A 75 14.23 -0.11 -6.36
C SER A 75 15.27 0.42 -5.38
N GLU A 76 15.15 1.68 -4.98
CA GLU A 76 15.92 2.30 -3.88
C GLU A 76 15.45 1.86 -2.49
N LEU A 77 14.65 0.79 -2.42
CA LEU A 77 13.97 0.37 -1.21
C LEU A 77 14.91 -0.42 -0.31
N ALA A 78 15.19 0.06 0.90
CA ALA A 78 15.91 -0.73 1.88
C ALA A 78 15.05 -1.92 2.35
N ALA A 79 15.68 -3.09 2.51
CA ALA A 79 15.01 -4.31 2.96
C ALA A 79 14.30 -4.14 4.31
N GLY A 80 14.96 -3.47 5.26
CA GLY A 80 14.40 -3.20 6.59
C GLY A 80 13.16 -2.32 6.54
N ASP A 81 13.18 -1.28 5.70
CA ASP A 81 12.00 -0.44 5.51
C ASP A 81 10.86 -1.18 4.82
N PHE A 82 11.17 -2.03 3.82
CA PHE A 82 10.17 -2.89 3.20
C PHE A 82 9.43 -3.76 4.24
N VAL A 83 10.18 -4.39 5.14
CA VAL A 83 9.59 -5.16 6.24
C VAL A 83 8.74 -4.27 7.15
N ARG A 84 9.21 -3.06 7.48
CA ARG A 84 8.46 -2.10 8.28
C ARG A 84 7.14 -1.70 7.62
N TRP A 85 7.12 -1.42 6.31
CA TRP A 85 5.88 -1.10 5.59
C TRP A 85 4.93 -2.29 5.50
N CYS A 86 5.44 -3.51 5.28
CA CYS A 86 4.62 -4.71 5.32
C CYS A 86 3.90 -4.87 6.67
N LYS A 87 4.57 -4.55 7.79
CA LYS A 87 3.94 -4.54 9.11
C LYS A 87 2.83 -3.49 9.21
N GLN A 88 3.10 -2.26 8.79
CA GLN A 88 2.08 -1.19 8.75
C GLN A 88 0.86 -1.56 7.90
N ILE A 89 1.09 -2.20 6.74
CA ILE A 89 0.01 -2.70 5.87
C ILE A 89 -0.81 -3.79 6.58
N ILE A 90 -0.15 -4.73 7.26
CA ILE A 90 -0.82 -5.77 8.05
C ILE A 90 -1.68 -5.15 9.14
N ASP A 91 -1.16 -4.14 9.85
CA ASP A 91 -1.90 -3.46 10.92
C ASP A 91 -3.15 -2.76 10.39
N VAL A 92 -3.05 -2.05 9.27
CA VAL A 92 -4.21 -1.41 8.61
C VAL A 92 -5.21 -2.46 8.11
N LEU A 93 -4.74 -3.56 7.51
CA LEU A 93 -5.63 -4.63 7.08
C LEU A 93 -6.36 -5.30 8.25
N ASP A 94 -5.72 -5.39 9.42
CA ASP A 94 -6.34 -5.94 10.63
C ASP A 94 -7.44 -5.00 11.16
N GLN A 95 -7.20 -3.68 11.13
CA GLN A 95 -8.23 -2.68 11.42
C GLN A 95 -9.40 -2.77 10.43
N LEU A 96 -9.11 -2.92 9.13
CA LEU A 96 -10.14 -3.13 8.10
C LEU A 96 -10.92 -4.42 8.31
N ALA A 97 -10.25 -5.51 8.71
CA ALA A 97 -10.91 -6.77 9.03
C ALA A 97 -11.87 -6.60 10.21
N THR A 98 -11.46 -5.86 11.24
CA THR A 98 -12.27 -5.56 12.43
C THR A 98 -13.50 -4.72 12.07
N ALA A 99 -13.30 -3.61 11.35
CA ALA A 99 -14.33 -2.66 10.96
C ALA A 99 -15.19 -3.09 9.75
N ALA A 100 -14.88 -4.23 9.12
CA ALA A 100 -15.53 -4.68 7.89
C ALA A 100 -17.06 -4.79 8.03
N PRO A 101 -17.85 -4.09 7.18
CA PRO A 101 -19.31 -4.10 7.23
C PRO A 101 -19.90 -5.42 6.70
N THR A 102 -19.11 -6.21 5.96
CA THR A 102 -19.56 -7.48 5.40
C THR A 102 -18.58 -8.62 5.72
N PRO A 103 -19.06 -9.87 5.85
CA PRO A 103 -18.19 -11.03 6.01
C PRO A 103 -17.22 -11.23 4.84
N ALA A 104 -17.64 -10.88 3.61
CA ALA A 104 -16.80 -10.99 2.42
C ALA A 104 -15.59 -10.03 2.46
N MET A 105 -15.80 -8.79 2.91
CA MET A 105 -14.72 -7.82 3.07
C MET A 105 -13.75 -8.25 4.18
N ARG A 106 -14.28 -8.71 5.32
CA ARG A 106 -13.46 -9.28 6.41
C ARG A 106 -12.57 -10.42 5.92
N LYS A 107 -13.15 -11.37 5.19
CA LYS A 107 -12.41 -12.51 4.61
C LYS A 107 -11.35 -12.06 3.62
N THR A 108 -11.61 -11.01 2.85
CA THR A 108 -10.65 -10.45 1.90
C THR A 108 -9.47 -9.80 2.62
N ALA A 109 -9.72 -9.02 3.67
CA ALA A 109 -8.68 -8.42 4.49
C ALA A 109 -7.78 -9.49 5.16
N ILE A 110 -8.38 -10.53 5.76
CA ILE A 110 -7.62 -11.65 6.37
C ILE A 110 -6.73 -12.35 5.34
N ARG A 111 -7.24 -12.64 4.14
CA ARG A 111 -6.44 -13.23 3.05
C ARG A 111 -5.27 -12.34 2.62
N ALA A 112 -5.48 -11.03 2.59
CA ALA A 112 -4.42 -10.07 2.27
C ALA A 112 -3.33 -10.05 3.37
N ILE A 113 -3.72 -10.12 4.65
CA ILE A 113 -2.78 -10.25 5.78
C ILE A 113 -1.92 -11.50 5.61
N GLU A 114 -2.53 -12.66 5.35
CA GLU A 114 -1.82 -13.93 5.16
C GLU A 114 -0.84 -13.85 3.98
N ALA A 115 -1.24 -13.23 2.86
CA ALA A 115 -0.40 -13.08 1.68
C ALA A 115 0.84 -12.20 1.93
N VAL A 116 0.70 -11.16 2.76
CA VAL A 116 1.80 -10.25 3.11
C VAL A 116 2.67 -10.80 4.25
N ARG A 117 2.07 -11.50 5.23
CA ARG A 117 2.76 -12.04 6.41
C ARG A 117 3.46 -13.37 6.10
N ARG A 118 4.57 -13.29 5.35
CA ARG A 118 5.39 -14.47 5.00
C ARG A 118 6.88 -14.16 5.09
N GLY A 119 7.73 -15.19 4.99
CA GLY A 119 9.19 -15.03 4.95
C GLY A 119 9.73 -14.10 6.04
N VAL A 120 10.67 -13.22 5.69
CA VAL A 120 11.29 -12.26 6.64
C VAL A 120 10.28 -11.40 7.40
N VAL A 121 9.13 -11.08 6.79
CA VAL A 121 8.07 -10.28 7.45
C VAL A 121 7.48 -11.07 8.62
N ALA A 122 7.27 -12.38 8.46
CA ALA A 122 6.74 -13.25 9.51
C ALA A 122 7.77 -13.60 10.60
N TYR A 123 9.06 -13.68 10.26
CA TYR A 123 10.11 -14.05 11.21
C TYR A 123 10.73 -12.86 11.95
N SER A 124 10.51 -11.63 11.47
CA SER A 124 11.02 -10.43 12.14
C SER A 124 10.16 -10.10 13.38
N SER A 125 10.56 -10.59 14.55
CA SER A 125 10.12 -10.01 15.81
C SER A 125 10.61 -8.57 15.87
N VAL A 126 9.73 -7.65 16.27
CA VAL A 126 10.14 -6.28 16.65
C VAL A 126 11.08 -6.39 17.84
#